data_AF-A0A517W2E8-F1
#
_entry.id   AF-A0A517W2E8-F1
#
_cell.length_a   1.000
_cell.length_b   1.000
_cell.length_c   1.000
_cell.angle_alpha   90.00
_cell.angle_beta   90.00
_cell.angle_gamma   90.00
#
_symmetry.space_group_name_H-M   'P 1'
#
loop_
_entity.id
_entity.type
_entity.pdbx_description
1 polymer ?
#
loop_
_entity_poly.entity_id
_entity_poly.type
_entity_poly.pdbx_seq_one_letter_code
_entity_poly.pdbx_strand_id
1 'polypeptide(L)'
;MRFGFRRLILLSLIPLISFTGCEQPQVKFVFSQKTNELIPEAAKPVKEALVRQFGNPFELTQFEGLPTDFGDVQGTVKSVESSGKDQPLIRFQATGLENAYDKLLGLPLEWTSGKGQGHISRIKEYDFETGTIAVEKSPEIDPQSGDTFLIECVRLQFGRDLYNRHCMHCHGMSGEGTGPTSRYLNPPPRDFRLGIYKYTSTKPTSKAQEADLARTVKEGIAGTYMPSFKLLTDDEVSAIVNYVIWLSIRGETEKKLVDELYLDYSETAMAERTSEEGGETREEVLEELKEYMELDFPDTLEFATSSVAEAWEEANLEDAIVIPQKPRVADTPESRERGRKLYLSQKTKCASCHGPQARGNGTATQDFWTNPATNEKYSERGLHDIWGNLLPPRDLHRGIYRGGRRPIDTYRRLYSGIKGTPMPAFGGSLTDEELWDMVNYVMSLPYDGNR
;
A
#
# COMPACT_ATOMS: atom_id res chain seq x y z
N MET A 1 32.50 -84.94 21.83
CA MET A 1 31.42 -84.03 21.39
C MET A 1 31.73 -82.62 21.88
N ARG A 2 32.09 -81.72 20.97
CA ARG A 2 32.23 -80.27 21.22
C ARG A 2 30.99 -79.60 20.66
N PHE A 3 30.23 -78.86 21.46
CA PHE A 3 29.11 -78.03 20.97
C PHE A 3 29.54 -76.56 20.97
N GLY A 4 29.36 -75.94 19.80
CA GLY A 4 29.93 -74.64 19.43
C GLY A 4 29.12 -73.43 19.94
N PHE A 5 29.86 -72.36 20.19
CA PHE A 5 29.36 -71.02 20.44
C PHE A 5 28.79 -70.40 19.15
N ARG A 6 27.53 -69.96 19.17
CA ARG A 6 26.96 -69.03 18.18
C ARG A 6 27.13 -67.60 18.70
N ARG A 7 27.85 -66.75 17.96
CA ARG A 7 27.81 -65.29 18.10
C ARG A 7 26.55 -64.76 17.44
N LEU A 8 25.66 -64.12 18.18
CA LEU A 8 24.63 -63.24 17.64
C LEU A 8 25.25 -61.85 17.45
N ILE A 9 25.27 -61.36 16.21
CA ILE A 9 25.59 -59.97 15.87
C ILE A 9 24.28 -59.18 15.97
N LEU A 10 24.17 -58.27 16.93
CA LEU A 10 23.11 -57.26 16.95
C LEU A 10 23.43 -56.22 15.86
N LEU A 11 22.64 -56.19 14.79
CA LEU A 11 22.57 -55.05 13.87
C LEU A 11 21.77 -53.94 14.56
N SER A 12 22.44 -52.86 14.97
CA SER A 12 21.77 -51.62 15.36
C SER A 12 21.31 -50.89 14.10
N LEU A 13 19.99 -50.91 13.84
CA LEU A 13 19.35 -49.99 12.92
C LEU A 13 19.43 -48.57 13.52
N ILE A 14 20.37 -47.77 13.03
CA ILE A 14 20.38 -46.33 13.26
C ILE A 14 19.37 -45.73 12.27
N PRO A 15 18.30 -45.06 12.73
CA PRO A 15 17.39 -44.40 11.81
C PRO A 15 18.14 -43.23 11.17
N LEU A 16 18.20 -43.22 9.82
CA LEU A 16 18.53 -42.01 9.07
C LEU A 16 17.45 -40.98 9.38
N ILE A 17 17.78 -40.01 10.22
CA ILE A 17 17.04 -38.77 10.34
C ILE A 17 17.35 -37.99 9.08
N SER A 18 16.45 -38.07 8.08
CA SER A 18 16.43 -37.11 6.99
C SER A 18 16.28 -35.73 7.61
N PHE A 19 17.33 -34.91 7.53
CA PHE A 19 17.20 -33.47 7.73
C PHE A 19 16.32 -32.95 6.60
N THR A 20 15.01 -32.92 6.84
CA THR A 20 14.12 -31.99 6.15
C THR A 20 14.68 -30.60 6.45
N GLY A 21 15.33 -29.99 5.45
CA GLY A 21 15.65 -28.57 5.53
C GLY A 21 14.38 -27.83 5.94
N CYS A 22 14.49 -26.88 6.86
CA CYS A 22 13.39 -25.96 7.13
C CYS A 22 13.04 -25.27 5.80
N GLU A 23 12.03 -25.77 5.11
CA GLU A 23 11.32 -25.03 4.09
C GLU A 23 10.75 -23.82 4.84
N GLN A 24 11.42 -22.67 4.70
CA GLN A 24 10.94 -21.42 5.27
C GLN A 24 9.51 -21.25 4.73
N PRO A 25 8.49 -21.11 5.59
CA PRO A 25 7.13 -20.91 5.10
C PRO A 25 7.16 -19.73 4.14
N GLN A 26 6.77 -19.98 2.88
CA GLN A 26 6.78 -18.93 1.86
C GLN A 26 5.82 -17.84 2.32
N VAL A 27 6.37 -16.71 2.72
CA VAL A 27 5.56 -15.57 3.16
C VAL A 27 4.88 -15.00 1.93
N LYS A 28 3.55 -14.92 1.97
CA LYS A 28 2.72 -14.44 0.86
C LYS A 28 2.02 -13.15 1.26
N PHE A 29 1.70 -12.33 0.27
CA PHE A 29 0.76 -11.24 0.48
C PHE A 29 -0.60 -11.79 0.96
N VAL A 30 -1.22 -11.03 1.84
CA VAL A 30 -2.54 -11.26 2.41
C VAL A 30 -3.58 -10.70 1.44
N PHE A 31 -4.44 -11.57 0.93
CA PHE A 31 -5.57 -11.17 0.08
C PHE A 31 -6.74 -10.66 0.91
N SER A 32 -7.58 -9.82 0.31
CA SER A 32 -8.78 -9.27 0.92
C SER A 32 -9.76 -10.36 1.35
N GLN A 33 -10.64 -10.02 2.30
CA GLN A 33 -11.71 -10.92 2.73
C GLN A 33 -12.58 -11.35 1.55
N LYS A 34 -13.02 -10.39 0.71
CA LYS A 34 -13.80 -10.67 -0.49
C LYS A 34 -13.12 -11.64 -1.45
N THR A 35 -11.80 -11.51 -1.64
CA THR A 35 -11.01 -12.43 -2.48
C THR A 35 -11.05 -13.87 -1.96
N ASN A 36 -11.18 -14.05 -0.65
CA ASN A 36 -11.29 -15.35 -0.01
C ASN A 36 -12.74 -15.86 0.11
N GLU A 37 -13.72 -15.01 -0.18
CA GLU A 37 -15.15 -15.35 -0.27
C GLU A 37 -15.58 -15.72 -1.71
N LEU A 38 -14.67 -15.54 -2.69
CA LEU A 38 -14.83 -16.12 -4.03
C LEU A 38 -14.72 -17.64 -3.99
N ILE A 39 -15.47 -18.33 -4.87
CA ILE A 39 -15.28 -19.77 -5.08
C ILE A 39 -13.83 -20.06 -5.50
N PRO A 40 -13.24 -21.22 -5.15
CA PRO A 40 -11.84 -21.52 -5.41
C PRO A 40 -11.43 -21.35 -6.88
N GLU A 41 -12.31 -21.68 -7.81
CA GLU A 41 -12.12 -21.60 -9.26
C GLU A 41 -12.00 -20.16 -9.75
N ALA A 42 -12.66 -19.19 -9.11
CA ALA A 42 -12.54 -17.76 -9.41
C ALA A 42 -11.40 -17.11 -8.61
N ALA A 43 -11.21 -17.51 -7.34
CA ALA A 43 -10.20 -16.94 -6.47
C ALA A 43 -8.77 -17.25 -6.93
N LYS A 44 -8.52 -18.47 -7.44
CA LYS A 44 -7.18 -18.92 -7.83
C LYS A 44 -6.59 -18.11 -9.00
N PRO A 45 -7.29 -17.94 -10.14
CA PRO A 45 -6.80 -17.11 -11.25
C PRO A 45 -6.50 -15.68 -10.84
N VAL A 46 -7.36 -15.05 -10.01
CA VAL A 46 -7.12 -13.69 -9.48
C VAL A 46 -5.83 -13.63 -8.68
N LYS A 47 -5.63 -14.59 -7.75
CA LYS A 47 -4.42 -14.65 -6.91
C LYS A 47 -3.16 -14.86 -7.76
N GLU A 48 -3.22 -15.76 -8.75
CA GLU A 48 -2.12 -16.04 -9.66
C GLU A 48 -1.80 -14.85 -10.57
N ALA A 49 -2.83 -14.16 -11.09
CA ALA A 49 -2.66 -12.95 -11.88
C ALA A 49 -1.99 -11.83 -11.08
N LEU A 50 -2.42 -11.60 -9.84
CA LEU A 50 -1.80 -10.60 -8.96
C LEU A 50 -0.35 -10.95 -8.63
N VAL A 51 -0.03 -12.23 -8.39
CA VAL A 51 1.36 -12.66 -8.15
C VAL A 51 2.20 -12.58 -9.43
N ARG A 52 1.63 -12.84 -10.60
CA ARG A 52 2.34 -12.67 -11.88
C ARG A 52 2.62 -11.19 -12.16
N GLN A 53 1.66 -10.31 -11.88
CA GLN A 53 1.74 -8.88 -12.18
C GLN A 53 2.60 -8.10 -11.17
N PHE A 54 2.48 -8.42 -9.88
CA PHE A 54 3.12 -7.69 -8.77
C PHE A 54 4.15 -8.53 -8.00
N GLY A 55 4.34 -9.79 -8.34
CA GLY A 55 5.28 -10.66 -7.67
C GLY A 55 4.84 -11.04 -6.26
N ASN A 56 5.82 -11.29 -5.39
CA ASN A 56 5.64 -11.73 -4.02
C ASN A 56 6.45 -10.83 -3.05
N PRO A 57 6.29 -10.98 -1.73
CA PRO A 57 6.98 -10.11 -0.77
C PRO A 57 8.52 -10.08 -0.89
N PHE A 58 9.15 -11.07 -1.54
CA PHE A 58 10.61 -11.14 -1.72
C PHE A 58 11.05 -10.74 -3.13
N GLU A 59 10.19 -10.91 -4.12
CA GLU A 59 10.47 -10.66 -5.53
C GLU A 59 9.34 -9.81 -6.09
N LEU A 60 9.54 -8.49 -6.06
CA LEU A 60 8.61 -7.53 -6.61
C LEU A 60 8.80 -7.44 -8.11
N THR A 61 7.72 -7.28 -8.85
CA THR A 61 7.75 -7.06 -10.30
C THR A 61 7.29 -5.65 -10.64
N GLN A 62 7.87 -5.12 -11.70
CA GLN A 62 7.43 -3.92 -12.40
C GLN A 62 6.87 -4.35 -13.75
N PHE A 63 5.94 -3.56 -14.27
CA PHE A 63 5.38 -3.75 -15.60
C PHE A 63 5.17 -2.38 -16.24
N GLU A 64 5.08 -2.40 -17.57
CA GLU A 64 4.87 -1.20 -18.37
C GLU A 64 3.55 -0.52 -17.99
N GLY A 65 3.60 0.77 -17.64
CA GLY A 65 2.42 1.55 -17.24
C GLY A 65 2.27 1.80 -15.73
N LEU A 66 3.14 1.30 -14.85
CA LEU A 66 3.17 1.79 -13.46
C LEU A 66 3.73 3.22 -13.40
N PRO A 67 3.09 4.14 -12.65
CA PRO A 67 3.35 5.58 -12.73
C PRO A 67 4.59 6.03 -11.94
N THR A 68 5.46 5.10 -11.54
CA THR A 68 6.55 5.37 -10.57
C THR A 68 7.88 4.95 -11.17
N ASP A 69 8.87 5.85 -11.11
CA ASP A 69 10.28 5.49 -11.33
C ASP A 69 10.76 4.60 -10.17
N PHE A 70 10.74 3.29 -10.39
CA PHE A 70 11.21 2.30 -9.42
C PHE A 70 12.73 2.11 -9.44
N GLY A 71 13.45 3.03 -10.10
CA GLY A 71 14.89 3.19 -9.99
C GLY A 71 15.66 2.07 -10.68
N ASP A 72 15.30 1.76 -11.92
CA ASP A 72 16.00 0.77 -12.72
C ASP A 72 17.46 1.18 -12.93
N VAL A 73 18.37 0.24 -12.71
CA VAL A 73 19.81 0.48 -12.83
C VAL A 73 20.34 -0.27 -14.05
N GLN A 74 20.78 0.47 -15.05
CA GLN A 74 21.48 -0.07 -16.20
C GLN A 74 22.99 0.00 -15.96
N GLY A 75 23.64 -1.16 -16.02
CA GLY A 75 25.07 -1.27 -15.80
C GLY A 75 25.83 -1.83 -16.99
N THR A 76 27.14 -1.58 -17.02
CA THR A 76 28.06 -2.19 -17.98
C THR A 76 29.23 -2.82 -17.23
N VAL A 77 29.59 -4.04 -17.62
CA VAL A 77 30.74 -4.75 -17.09
C VAL A 77 32.01 -4.08 -17.62
N LYS A 78 32.76 -3.45 -16.71
CA LYS A 78 34.04 -2.81 -17.03
C LYS A 78 35.17 -3.83 -17.12
N SER A 79 35.29 -4.69 -16.12
CA SER A 79 36.32 -5.73 -16.09
C SER A 79 35.89 -6.91 -15.23
N VAL A 80 36.27 -8.12 -15.63
CA VAL A 80 35.99 -9.35 -14.90
C VAL A 80 37.25 -9.78 -14.16
N GLU A 81 37.13 -10.05 -12.86
CA GLU A 81 38.25 -10.52 -12.05
C GLU A 81 38.60 -11.97 -12.41
N SER A 82 39.89 -12.33 -12.33
CA SER A 82 40.31 -13.69 -12.61
C SER A 82 39.76 -14.66 -11.55
N SER A 83 38.68 -15.37 -11.87
CA SER A 83 38.10 -16.41 -11.03
C SER A 83 38.79 -17.74 -11.32
N GLY A 84 39.34 -18.39 -10.27
CA GLY A 84 39.90 -19.74 -10.38
C GLY A 84 38.86 -20.75 -10.86
N LYS A 85 39.29 -21.90 -11.41
CA LYS A 85 38.36 -22.94 -11.91
C LYS A 85 37.37 -23.42 -10.84
N ASP A 86 37.78 -23.42 -9.57
CA ASP A 86 37.01 -23.93 -8.44
C ASP A 86 36.23 -22.86 -7.66
N GLN A 87 36.25 -21.59 -8.10
CA GLN A 87 35.45 -20.56 -7.44
C GLN A 87 33.99 -20.55 -7.97
N PRO A 88 32.99 -20.59 -7.07
CA PRO A 88 31.58 -20.67 -7.46
C PRO A 88 31.01 -19.32 -7.92
N LEU A 89 31.72 -18.23 -7.68
CA LEU A 89 31.31 -16.87 -8.04
C LEU A 89 32.25 -16.28 -9.11
N ILE A 90 31.66 -15.48 -9.99
CA ILE A 90 32.37 -14.60 -10.91
C ILE A 90 32.18 -13.16 -10.46
N ARG A 91 33.29 -12.45 -10.25
CA ARG A 91 33.31 -11.04 -9.80
C ARG A 91 33.66 -10.13 -10.95
N PHE A 92 32.99 -9.00 -11.03
CA PHE A 92 33.26 -7.99 -12.05
C PHE A 92 33.01 -6.58 -11.52
N GLN A 93 33.84 -5.64 -11.99
CA GLN A 93 33.62 -4.22 -11.77
C GLN A 93 32.61 -3.71 -12.79
N ALA A 94 31.62 -2.95 -12.33
CA ALA A 94 30.60 -2.35 -13.17
C ALA A 94 30.60 -0.81 -13.10
N THR A 95 30.05 -0.18 -14.13
CA THR A 95 29.75 1.26 -14.22
C THR A 95 28.25 1.46 -14.46
N GLY A 96 27.72 2.66 -14.23
CA GLY A 96 26.27 2.93 -14.38
C GLY A 96 25.47 2.67 -13.10
N LEU A 97 26.15 2.52 -11.95
CA LEU A 97 25.54 2.19 -10.66
C LEU A 97 25.29 3.43 -9.80
N GLU A 98 25.36 4.64 -10.36
CA GLU A 98 25.30 5.89 -9.58
C GLU A 98 23.96 6.06 -8.86
N ASN A 99 22.88 5.49 -9.40
CA ASN A 99 21.54 5.49 -8.83
C ASN A 99 21.25 4.25 -7.96
N ALA A 100 22.24 3.38 -7.73
CA ALA A 100 22.09 2.23 -6.86
C ALA A 100 22.16 2.65 -5.38
N TYR A 101 21.10 2.36 -4.61
CA TYR A 101 20.92 2.75 -3.21
C TYR A 101 21.83 2.02 -2.21
N ASP A 102 23.09 1.70 -2.54
CA ASP A 102 23.98 0.81 -1.77
C ASP A 102 23.44 -0.63 -1.52
N LYS A 103 22.25 -0.95 -2.06
CA LYS A 103 21.49 -2.19 -1.84
C LYS A 103 21.21 -2.97 -3.12
N LEU A 104 22.26 -3.45 -3.79
CA LEU A 104 22.09 -4.39 -4.90
C LEU A 104 22.20 -5.86 -4.46
N LEU A 105 22.65 -6.12 -3.23
CA LEU A 105 22.86 -7.48 -2.73
C LEU A 105 21.54 -8.28 -2.74
N GLY A 106 21.57 -9.44 -3.37
CA GLY A 106 20.43 -10.34 -3.47
C GLY A 106 19.47 -10.03 -4.62
N LEU A 107 19.63 -8.90 -5.32
CA LEU A 107 18.74 -8.50 -6.41
C LEU A 107 18.96 -9.36 -7.66
N PRO A 108 17.90 -9.61 -8.46
CA PRO A 108 18.05 -10.17 -9.79
C PRO A 108 18.75 -9.15 -10.71
N LEU A 109 19.66 -9.65 -11.53
CA LEU A 109 20.39 -8.92 -12.56
C LEU A 109 20.11 -9.62 -13.88
N GLU A 110 19.41 -8.94 -14.78
CA GLU A 110 19.14 -9.44 -16.12
C GLU A 110 20.25 -8.98 -17.08
N TRP A 111 20.84 -9.93 -17.79
CA TRP A 111 21.82 -9.63 -18.82
C TRP A 111 21.11 -9.17 -20.10
N THR A 112 21.41 -7.94 -20.54
CA THR A 112 20.77 -7.34 -21.73
C THR A 112 21.63 -7.48 -22.99
N SER A 113 22.87 -7.92 -22.86
CA SER A 113 23.76 -8.30 -23.97
C SER A 113 24.74 -9.40 -23.58
N GLY A 114 25.66 -9.74 -24.48
CA GLY A 114 26.67 -10.77 -24.25
C GLY A 114 26.12 -12.18 -24.38
N LYS A 115 26.89 -13.17 -23.91
CA LYS A 115 26.48 -14.59 -23.94
C LYS A 115 25.27 -14.87 -23.05
N GLY A 116 25.15 -14.12 -21.96
CA GLY A 116 24.06 -14.24 -21.00
C GLY A 116 22.77 -13.56 -21.41
N GLN A 117 22.67 -12.94 -22.60
CA GLN A 117 21.50 -12.13 -22.96
C GLN A 117 20.17 -12.87 -22.73
N GLY A 118 19.25 -12.24 -21.98
CA GLY A 118 17.95 -12.81 -21.60
C GLY A 118 17.99 -13.76 -20.40
N HIS A 119 19.16 -13.99 -19.80
CA HIS A 119 19.29 -14.74 -18.56
C HIS A 119 19.34 -13.81 -17.35
N ILE A 120 18.79 -14.31 -16.24
CA ILE A 120 18.82 -13.64 -14.94
C ILE A 120 19.85 -14.32 -14.05
N SER A 121 20.74 -13.51 -13.49
CA SER A 121 21.66 -13.88 -12.41
C SER A 121 21.21 -13.25 -11.10
N ARG A 122 21.65 -13.77 -9.96
CA ARG A 122 21.41 -13.13 -8.65
C ARG A 122 22.70 -12.56 -8.08
N ILE A 123 22.67 -11.32 -7.63
CA ILE A 123 23.81 -10.65 -7.00
C ILE A 123 24.09 -11.29 -5.64
N LYS A 124 25.24 -11.94 -5.50
CA LYS A 124 25.68 -12.64 -4.27
C LYS A 124 26.60 -11.79 -3.41
N GLU A 125 27.32 -10.86 -4.01
CA GLU A 125 28.14 -9.88 -3.32
C GLU A 125 28.05 -8.55 -4.07
N TYR A 126 28.06 -7.45 -3.33
CA TYR A 126 28.09 -6.10 -3.89
C TYR A 126 28.96 -5.21 -3.02
N ASP A 127 29.94 -4.55 -3.64
CA ASP A 127 30.77 -3.52 -3.03
C ASP A 127 30.46 -2.18 -3.73
N PHE A 128 29.81 -1.28 -2.97
CA PHE A 128 29.36 0.02 -3.48
C PHE A 128 30.53 0.99 -3.76
N GLU A 129 31.61 0.93 -2.97
CA GLU A 129 32.74 1.86 -3.14
C GLU A 129 33.52 1.57 -4.42
N THR A 130 33.66 0.29 -4.75
CA THR A 130 34.42 -0.17 -5.92
C THR A 130 33.55 -0.46 -7.14
N GLY A 131 32.23 -0.58 -6.96
CA GLY A 131 31.28 -0.99 -8.00
C GLY A 131 31.40 -2.46 -8.38
N THR A 132 31.91 -3.31 -7.48
CA THR A 132 32.14 -4.74 -7.75
C THR A 132 30.90 -5.55 -7.44
N ILE A 133 30.48 -6.38 -8.39
CA ILE A 133 29.34 -7.30 -8.29
C ILE A 133 29.87 -8.74 -8.42
N ALA A 134 29.34 -9.65 -7.60
CA ALA A 134 29.56 -11.09 -7.76
C ALA A 134 28.24 -11.80 -8.09
N VAL A 135 28.25 -12.67 -9.09
CA VAL A 135 27.14 -13.58 -9.42
C VAL A 135 27.60 -15.03 -9.42
N GLU A 136 26.67 -15.98 -9.37
CA GLU A 136 26.99 -17.40 -9.54
C GLU A 136 27.60 -17.64 -10.91
N LYS A 137 28.69 -18.39 -10.94
CA LYS A 137 29.39 -18.75 -12.17
C LYS A 137 28.54 -19.74 -12.97
N SER A 138 28.36 -19.47 -14.26
CA SER A 138 27.62 -20.33 -15.17
C SER A 138 28.29 -20.34 -16.54
N PRO A 139 28.68 -21.51 -17.08
CA PRO A 139 29.36 -21.60 -18.38
C PRO A 139 28.61 -20.96 -19.55
N GLU A 140 27.29 -20.82 -19.42
CA GLU A 140 26.39 -20.25 -20.43
C GLU A 140 26.26 -18.72 -20.30
N ILE A 141 26.55 -18.15 -19.12
CA ILE A 141 26.21 -16.76 -18.73
C ILE A 141 27.43 -16.00 -18.20
N ASP A 142 28.64 -16.56 -18.30
CA ASP A 142 29.86 -15.92 -17.77
C ASP A 142 30.05 -14.53 -18.41
N PRO A 143 30.00 -13.45 -17.61
CA PRO A 143 30.08 -12.09 -18.14
C PRO A 143 31.45 -11.78 -18.71
N GLN A 144 31.46 -10.86 -19.67
CA GLN A 144 32.65 -10.33 -20.31
C GLN A 144 32.67 -8.81 -20.20
N SER A 145 33.87 -8.22 -20.34
CA SER A 145 34.02 -6.76 -20.42
C SER A 145 33.22 -6.24 -21.62
N GLY A 146 32.39 -5.23 -21.39
CA GLY A 146 31.45 -4.66 -22.37
C GLY A 146 30.03 -5.21 -22.29
N ASP A 147 29.78 -6.32 -21.60
CA ASP A 147 28.42 -6.84 -21.42
C ASP A 147 27.57 -5.86 -20.59
N THR A 148 26.31 -5.73 -20.96
CA THR A 148 25.35 -4.83 -20.31
C THR A 148 24.31 -5.62 -19.54
N PHE A 149 23.78 -5.00 -18.49
CA PHE A 149 22.76 -5.60 -17.65
C PHE A 149 21.77 -4.55 -17.12
N LEU A 150 20.61 -5.04 -16.70
CA LEU A 150 19.54 -4.29 -16.07
C LEU A 150 19.24 -4.89 -14.69
N ILE A 151 19.09 -4.04 -13.69
CA ILE A 151 18.58 -4.41 -12.37
C ILE A 151 17.30 -3.60 -12.18
N GLU A 152 16.17 -4.30 -12.24
CA GLU A 152 14.86 -3.66 -12.10
C GLU A 152 14.49 -3.40 -10.64
N CYS A 153 13.61 -2.43 -10.42
CA CYS A 153 12.94 -2.20 -9.15
C CYS A 153 13.89 -1.86 -7.97
N VAL A 154 15.10 -1.35 -8.20
CA VAL A 154 16.08 -1.14 -7.09
C VAL A 154 15.52 -0.23 -6.01
N ARG A 155 14.89 0.89 -6.40
CA ARG A 155 14.26 1.81 -5.46
C ARG A 155 13.06 1.18 -4.76
N LEU A 156 12.25 0.41 -5.49
CA LEU A 156 11.07 -0.25 -4.93
C LEU A 156 11.46 -1.30 -3.88
N GLN A 157 12.51 -2.08 -4.15
CA GLN A 157 13.03 -3.06 -3.20
C GLN A 157 13.68 -2.41 -1.99
N PHE A 158 14.41 -1.31 -2.18
CA PHE A 158 14.90 -0.51 -1.06
C PHE A 158 13.75 0.05 -0.20
N GLY A 159 12.70 0.56 -0.84
CA GLY A 159 11.47 1.02 -0.19
C GLY A 159 10.76 -0.08 0.61
N ARG A 160 10.66 -1.29 0.05
CA ARG A 160 10.16 -2.48 0.74
C ARG A 160 10.97 -2.79 1.99
N ASP A 161 12.29 -2.79 1.90
CA ASP A 161 13.16 -3.15 3.03
C ASP A 161 13.03 -2.14 4.18
N LEU A 162 12.96 -0.84 3.84
CA LEU A 162 12.65 0.22 4.80
C LEU A 162 11.25 0.06 5.40
N TYR A 163 10.25 -0.22 4.57
CA TYR A 163 8.88 -0.48 5.03
C TYR A 163 8.82 -1.67 5.99
N ASN A 164 9.49 -2.78 5.68
CA ASN A 164 9.54 -3.96 6.53
C ASN A 164 10.18 -3.66 7.89
N ARG A 165 11.22 -2.83 7.89
CA ARG A 165 11.89 -2.39 9.12
C ARG A 165 11.04 -1.43 9.96
N HIS A 166 10.34 -0.50 9.32
CA HIS A 166 9.74 0.66 10.01
C HIS A 166 8.22 0.66 10.09
N CYS A 167 7.52 0.01 9.17
CA CYS A 167 6.09 0.21 8.94
C CYS A 167 5.28 -1.09 9.07
N MET A 168 5.81 -2.21 8.58
CA MET A 168 5.12 -3.51 8.50
C MET A 168 4.54 -3.98 9.83
N HIS A 169 5.22 -3.74 10.95
CA HIS A 169 4.75 -4.19 12.27
C HIS A 169 3.38 -3.59 12.64
N CYS A 170 3.06 -2.39 12.14
CA CYS A 170 1.73 -1.77 12.28
C CYS A 170 0.86 -2.01 11.04
N HIS A 171 1.36 -1.73 9.84
CA HIS A 171 0.57 -1.68 8.62
C HIS A 171 0.40 -3.01 7.90
N GLY A 172 1.05 -4.08 8.36
CA GLY A 172 0.98 -5.40 7.71
C GLY A 172 1.88 -5.49 6.48
N MET A 173 2.07 -6.72 5.98
CA MET A 173 3.00 -6.98 4.87
C MET A 173 2.46 -6.50 3.52
N SER A 174 1.14 -6.54 3.35
CA SER A 174 0.42 -6.16 2.14
C SER A 174 -0.18 -4.75 2.26
N GLY A 175 0.16 -4.03 3.33
CA GLY A 175 -0.41 -2.74 3.65
C GLY A 175 -1.83 -2.80 4.18
N GLU A 176 -2.31 -3.96 4.64
CA GLU A 176 -3.70 -4.20 5.05
C GLU A 176 -4.10 -3.57 6.40
N GLY A 177 -3.17 -2.90 7.09
CA GLY A 177 -3.42 -2.25 8.38
C GLY A 177 -3.51 -3.21 9.58
N THR A 178 -3.30 -4.51 9.38
CA THR A 178 -3.42 -5.55 10.42
C THR A 178 -2.08 -6.16 10.82
N GLY A 179 -1.01 -5.35 10.88
CA GLY A 179 0.30 -5.78 11.38
C GLY A 179 0.21 -6.33 12.81
N PRO A 180 1.22 -7.08 13.30
CA PRO A 180 1.19 -7.74 14.61
C PRO A 180 0.90 -6.81 15.80
N THR A 181 1.19 -5.51 15.69
CA THR A 181 0.89 -4.53 16.75
C THR A 181 -0.46 -3.84 16.59
N SER A 182 -1.10 -3.91 15.41
CA SER A 182 -2.29 -3.14 15.02
C SER A 182 -3.44 -3.23 16.02
N ARG A 183 -3.70 -4.43 16.57
CA ARG A 183 -4.78 -4.69 17.55
C ARG A 183 -4.68 -3.88 18.85
N TYR A 184 -3.52 -3.30 19.13
CA TYR A 184 -3.28 -2.48 20.33
C TYR A 184 -3.31 -0.97 20.05
N LEU A 185 -3.55 -0.56 18.80
CA LEU A 185 -3.45 0.82 18.37
C LEU A 185 -4.85 1.42 18.16
N ASN A 186 -5.07 2.58 18.74
CA ASN A 186 -6.27 3.39 18.50
C ASN A 186 -5.86 4.83 18.16
N PRO A 187 -6.14 5.33 16.93
CA PRO A 187 -6.84 4.66 15.84
C PRO A 187 -6.02 3.50 15.23
N PRO A 188 -6.68 2.55 14.53
CA PRO A 188 -5.99 1.49 13.83
C PRO A 188 -5.11 2.04 12.69
N PRO A 189 -4.03 1.32 12.32
CA PRO A 189 -3.21 1.65 11.15
C PRO A 189 -4.06 1.73 9.87
N ARG A 190 -3.62 2.55 8.93
CA ARG A 190 -4.28 2.67 7.61
C ARG A 190 -4.07 1.38 6.81
N ASP A 191 -5.16 0.83 6.31
CA ASP A 191 -5.15 -0.09 5.17
C ASP A 191 -4.95 0.70 3.86
N PHE A 192 -3.80 0.50 3.22
CA PHE A 192 -3.38 1.17 1.99
C PHE A 192 -4.05 0.60 0.74
N ARG A 193 -4.59 -0.62 0.79
CA ARG A 193 -5.09 -1.35 -0.39
C ARG A 193 -6.30 -0.70 -1.05
N LEU A 194 -6.96 0.25 -0.40
CA LEU A 194 -8.03 1.05 -1.00
C LEU A 194 -7.52 2.27 -1.78
N GLY A 195 -6.23 2.62 -1.66
CA GLY A 195 -5.67 3.85 -2.24
C GLY A 195 -6.26 5.15 -1.69
N ILE A 196 -6.96 5.09 -0.55
CA ILE A 196 -7.66 6.24 0.06
C ILE A 196 -6.88 6.74 1.28
N TYR A 197 -6.46 8.01 1.21
CA TYR A 197 -5.69 8.66 2.27
C TYR A 197 -6.43 9.87 2.83
N LYS A 198 -6.47 9.96 4.17
CA LYS A 198 -7.22 10.99 4.90
C LYS A 198 -6.64 12.40 4.76
N TYR A 199 -5.32 12.53 4.61
CA TYR A 199 -4.61 13.81 4.77
C TYR A 199 -3.95 14.28 3.47
N THR A 200 -4.77 14.68 2.50
CA THR A 200 -4.34 14.99 1.12
C THR A 200 -4.56 16.44 0.72
N SER A 201 -3.61 17.00 -0.02
CA SER A 201 -3.69 18.33 -0.60
C SER A 201 -4.61 18.41 -1.82
N THR A 202 -5.03 17.26 -2.33
CA THR A 202 -5.75 17.10 -3.58
C THR A 202 -7.26 17.26 -3.45
N LYS A 203 -7.94 17.44 -4.59
CA LYS A 203 -9.40 17.53 -4.72
C LYS A 203 -10.11 16.27 -4.15
N PRO A 204 -11.41 16.35 -3.81
CA PRO A 204 -12.14 15.27 -3.12
C PRO A 204 -11.97 13.85 -3.70
N THR A 205 -11.96 13.70 -5.02
CA THR A 205 -11.94 12.41 -5.73
C THR A 205 -10.54 11.97 -6.19
N SER A 206 -9.56 12.88 -6.22
CA SER A 206 -8.19 12.57 -6.64
C SER A 206 -7.45 11.67 -5.64
N LYS A 207 -6.40 10.97 -6.05
CA LYS A 207 -5.52 10.24 -5.11
C LYS A 207 -4.70 11.19 -4.23
N ALA A 208 -3.93 10.63 -3.31
CA ALA A 208 -2.92 11.40 -2.59
C ALA A 208 -1.75 11.71 -3.52
N GLN A 209 -1.13 12.87 -3.34
CA GLN A 209 0.18 13.11 -3.96
C GLN A 209 1.29 12.40 -3.20
N GLU A 210 2.37 12.08 -3.90
CA GLU A 210 3.61 11.62 -3.27
C GLU A 210 4.06 12.57 -2.17
N ALA A 211 3.99 13.88 -2.41
CA ALA A 211 4.32 14.92 -1.44
C ALA A 211 3.42 14.89 -0.19
N ASP A 212 2.16 14.44 -0.29
CA ASP A 212 1.28 14.26 0.85
C ASP A 212 1.68 13.07 1.71
N LEU A 213 2.04 11.96 1.07
CA LEU A 213 2.49 10.75 1.75
C LEU A 213 3.86 10.97 2.40
N ALA A 214 4.80 11.59 1.68
CA ALA A 214 6.13 11.94 2.18
C ALA A 214 6.04 12.86 3.40
N ARG A 215 5.17 13.88 3.35
CA ARG A 215 4.91 14.74 4.51
C ARG A 215 4.34 13.95 5.69
N THR A 216 3.43 13.02 5.44
CA THR A 216 2.81 12.19 6.49
C THR A 216 3.85 11.26 7.14
N VAL A 217 4.74 10.65 6.35
CA VAL A 217 5.83 9.80 6.86
C VAL A 217 6.82 10.64 7.67
N LYS A 218 7.29 11.78 7.13
CA LYS A 218 8.23 12.65 7.85
C LYS A 218 7.64 13.18 9.15
N GLU A 219 6.46 13.77 9.12
CA GLU A 219 5.87 14.46 10.28
C GLU A 219 5.18 13.50 11.27
N GLY A 220 4.80 12.30 10.83
CA GLY A 220 3.90 11.43 11.57
C GLY A 220 2.48 12.01 11.66
N ILE A 221 1.63 11.36 12.46
CA ILE A 221 0.25 11.81 12.65
C ILE A 221 0.01 12.12 14.13
N ALA A 222 -0.06 13.41 14.45
CA ALA A 222 -0.16 13.90 15.83
C ALA A 222 -1.36 13.30 16.58
N GLY A 223 -1.14 12.81 17.81
CA GLY A 223 -2.19 12.17 18.62
C GLY A 223 -2.64 10.81 18.07
N THR A 224 -1.73 10.09 17.42
CA THR A 224 -1.83 8.67 17.04
C THR A 224 -0.50 7.97 17.30
N TYR A 225 -0.43 6.68 17.02
CA TYR A 225 0.79 5.87 17.11
C TYR A 225 1.69 5.94 15.86
N MET A 226 1.31 6.67 14.80
CA MET A 226 2.17 6.88 13.64
C MET A 226 3.24 7.93 13.97
N PRO A 227 4.51 7.53 14.20
CA PRO A 227 5.55 8.43 14.67
C PRO A 227 6.10 9.27 13.51
N SER A 228 6.95 10.24 13.85
CA SER A 228 7.73 11.01 12.87
C SER A 228 8.96 10.22 12.43
N PHE A 229 9.23 10.22 11.13
CA PHE A 229 10.42 9.59 10.54
C PHE A 229 11.42 10.63 9.98
N LYS A 230 11.52 11.82 10.60
CA LYS A 230 12.45 12.90 10.18
C LYS A 230 13.94 12.51 10.19
N LEU A 231 14.29 11.40 10.83
CA LEU A 231 15.68 10.89 10.83
C LEU A 231 16.02 10.14 9.54
N LEU A 232 15.03 9.72 8.75
CA LEU A 232 15.24 9.19 7.42
C LEU A 232 15.55 10.34 6.45
N THR A 233 16.42 10.07 5.49
CA THR A 233 16.73 10.97 4.38
C THR A 233 15.53 11.14 3.46
N ASP A 234 15.58 12.18 2.62
CA ASP A 234 14.52 12.46 1.65
C ASP A 234 14.35 11.30 0.64
N ASP A 235 15.46 10.69 0.24
CA ASP A 235 15.47 9.53 -0.66
C ASP A 235 14.89 8.26 -0.01
N GLU A 236 15.23 7.99 1.26
CA GLU A 236 14.63 6.88 2.02
C GLU A 236 13.11 7.08 2.19
N VAL A 237 12.68 8.30 2.49
CA VAL A 237 11.24 8.61 2.57
C VAL A 237 10.57 8.42 1.21
N SER A 238 11.19 8.89 0.13
CA SER A 238 10.68 8.72 -1.23
C SER A 238 10.53 7.23 -1.58
N ALA A 239 11.54 6.41 -1.27
CA ALA A 239 11.49 4.98 -1.51
C ALA A 239 10.36 4.28 -0.73
N ILE A 240 10.17 4.63 0.55
CA ILE A 240 9.03 4.14 1.34
C ILE A 240 7.71 4.56 0.70
N VAL A 241 7.57 5.82 0.27
CA VAL A 241 6.36 6.34 -0.36
C VAL A 241 6.06 5.59 -1.65
N ASN A 242 7.05 5.34 -2.51
CA ASN A 242 6.84 4.59 -3.74
C ASN A 242 6.40 3.15 -3.46
N TYR A 243 6.97 2.49 -2.44
CA TYR A 243 6.50 1.15 -2.04
C TYR A 243 5.06 1.17 -1.47
N VAL A 244 4.69 2.19 -0.70
CA VAL A 244 3.32 2.36 -0.19
C VAL A 244 2.30 2.63 -1.32
N ILE A 245 2.69 3.41 -2.33
CA ILE A 245 1.88 3.62 -3.53
C ILE A 245 1.74 2.31 -4.30
N TRP A 246 2.84 1.57 -4.48
CA TRP A 246 2.83 0.25 -5.14
C TRP A 246 1.90 -0.74 -4.42
N LEU A 247 1.93 -0.81 -3.08
CA LEU A 247 0.99 -1.60 -2.28
C LEU A 247 -0.47 -1.17 -2.50
N SER A 248 -0.69 0.14 -2.64
CA SER A 248 -2.01 0.70 -2.92
C SER A 248 -2.50 0.26 -4.30
N ILE A 249 -1.67 0.41 -5.34
CA ILE A 249 -1.98 0.00 -6.70
C ILE A 249 -2.33 -1.49 -6.74
N ARG A 250 -1.48 -2.35 -6.16
CA ARG A 250 -1.73 -3.80 -6.06
C ARG A 250 -3.09 -4.09 -5.40
N GLY A 251 -3.38 -3.44 -4.27
CA GLY A 251 -4.62 -3.63 -3.52
C GLY A 251 -5.87 -3.13 -4.26
N GLU A 252 -5.74 -2.04 -5.00
CA GLU A 252 -6.82 -1.48 -5.82
C GLU A 252 -7.10 -2.33 -7.05
N THR A 253 -6.06 -2.86 -7.70
CA THR A 253 -6.20 -3.85 -8.78
C THR A 253 -6.89 -5.10 -8.27
N GLU A 254 -6.47 -5.64 -7.12
CA GLU A 254 -7.15 -6.76 -6.46
C GLU A 254 -8.63 -6.43 -6.22
N LYS A 255 -8.93 -5.26 -5.65
CA LYS A 255 -10.30 -4.83 -5.39
C LYS A 255 -11.15 -4.77 -6.66
N LYS A 256 -10.63 -4.21 -7.76
CA LYS A 256 -11.34 -4.10 -9.03
C LYS A 256 -11.65 -5.47 -9.64
N LEU A 257 -10.66 -6.37 -9.67
CA LEU A 257 -10.84 -7.73 -10.17
C LEU A 257 -11.87 -8.51 -9.34
N VAL A 258 -11.81 -8.36 -8.02
CA VAL A 258 -12.73 -9.05 -7.12
C VAL A 258 -14.13 -8.47 -7.22
N ASP A 259 -14.30 -7.14 -7.26
CA ASP A 259 -15.62 -6.53 -7.38
C ASP A 259 -16.34 -6.94 -8.69
N GLU A 260 -15.59 -7.17 -9.78
CA GLU A 260 -16.12 -7.69 -11.04
C GLU A 260 -16.67 -9.12 -10.89
N LEU A 261 -15.97 -9.98 -10.15
CA LEU A 261 -16.33 -11.40 -10.00
C LEU A 261 -17.30 -11.66 -8.83
N TYR A 262 -17.38 -10.76 -7.85
CA TYR A 262 -17.95 -11.07 -6.54
C TYR A 262 -19.45 -11.39 -6.59
N LEU A 263 -20.20 -10.69 -7.45
CA LEU A 263 -21.65 -10.84 -7.54
C LEU A 263 -22.07 -12.16 -8.17
N ASP A 264 -21.22 -12.74 -9.04
CA ASP A 264 -21.56 -13.95 -9.79
C ASP A 264 -20.84 -15.20 -9.29
N TYR A 265 -19.66 -15.04 -8.69
CA TYR A 265 -18.75 -16.14 -8.33
C TYR A 265 -18.27 -16.11 -6.87
N SER A 266 -18.97 -15.41 -5.97
CA SER A 266 -18.79 -15.64 -4.53
C SER A 266 -19.42 -16.95 -4.06
N GLU A 267 -18.96 -17.48 -2.93
CA GLU A 267 -19.57 -18.66 -2.30
C GLU A 267 -21.07 -18.45 -2.04
N THR A 268 -21.48 -17.23 -1.69
CA THR A 268 -22.89 -16.84 -1.54
C THR A 268 -23.62 -16.81 -2.88
N ALA A 269 -23.05 -16.17 -3.91
CA ALA A 269 -23.66 -16.13 -5.25
C ALA A 269 -23.84 -17.53 -5.84
N MET A 270 -22.84 -18.40 -5.70
CA MET A 270 -22.90 -19.79 -6.11
C MET A 270 -24.02 -20.55 -5.38
N ALA A 271 -24.13 -20.37 -4.05
CA ALA A 271 -25.20 -21.00 -3.27
C ALA A 271 -26.58 -20.52 -3.71
N GLU A 272 -26.74 -19.22 -4.00
CA GLU A 272 -28.01 -18.65 -4.46
C GLU A 272 -28.40 -19.20 -5.84
N ARG A 273 -27.50 -19.12 -6.84
CA ARG A 273 -27.74 -19.60 -8.23
C ARG A 273 -28.10 -21.08 -8.32
N THR A 274 -27.48 -21.91 -7.48
CA THR A 274 -27.68 -23.37 -7.48
C THR A 274 -28.84 -23.85 -6.60
N SER A 275 -29.44 -22.95 -5.80
CA SER A 275 -30.50 -23.32 -4.85
C SER A 275 -31.92 -23.27 -5.42
N GLU A 276 -32.12 -22.61 -6.56
CA GLU A 276 -33.45 -22.43 -7.16
C GLU A 276 -33.91 -23.69 -7.92
N GLU A 277 -35.22 -23.99 -7.87
CA GLU A 277 -35.79 -25.10 -8.62
C GLU A 277 -35.78 -24.77 -10.12
N GLY A 278 -34.93 -25.45 -10.89
CA GLY A 278 -34.62 -25.09 -12.28
C GLY A 278 -33.51 -24.04 -12.42
N GLY A 279 -32.80 -23.73 -11.33
CA GLY A 279 -31.57 -22.95 -11.34
C GLY A 279 -30.40 -23.69 -11.98
N GLU A 280 -29.29 -22.98 -12.16
CA GLU A 280 -28.10 -23.50 -12.83
C GLU A 280 -27.42 -24.58 -12.00
N THR A 281 -26.85 -25.55 -12.67
CA THR A 281 -25.92 -26.50 -12.06
C THR A 281 -24.58 -25.82 -11.78
N ARG A 282 -23.83 -26.32 -10.79
CA ARG A 282 -22.49 -25.81 -10.50
C ARG A 282 -21.60 -25.90 -11.74
N GLU A 283 -21.73 -26.97 -12.52
CA GLU A 283 -20.99 -27.19 -13.76
C GLU A 283 -21.28 -26.11 -14.82
N GLU A 284 -22.53 -25.67 -14.97
CA GLU A 284 -22.90 -24.58 -15.89
C GLU A 284 -22.25 -23.26 -15.48
N VAL A 285 -22.31 -22.91 -14.19
CA VAL A 285 -21.68 -21.69 -13.66
C VAL A 285 -20.14 -21.73 -13.83
N LEU A 286 -19.53 -22.91 -13.67
CA LEU A 286 -18.09 -23.07 -13.84
C LEU A 286 -17.64 -23.00 -15.31
N GLU A 287 -18.47 -23.42 -16.27
CA GLU A 287 -18.15 -23.25 -17.69
C GLU A 287 -18.27 -21.78 -18.11
N GLU A 288 -19.28 -21.05 -17.60
CA GLU A 288 -19.39 -19.60 -17.79
C GLU A 288 -18.16 -18.86 -17.23
N LEU A 289 -17.77 -19.18 -15.99
CA LEU A 289 -16.56 -18.62 -15.38
C LEU A 289 -15.32 -18.89 -16.23
N LYS A 290 -15.21 -20.09 -16.77
CA LYS A 290 -14.06 -20.48 -17.61
C LYS A 290 -14.04 -19.68 -18.91
N GLU A 291 -15.18 -19.49 -19.57
CA GLU A 291 -15.31 -18.64 -20.75
C GLU A 291 -14.88 -17.20 -20.45
N TYR A 292 -15.38 -16.62 -19.35
CA TYR A 292 -14.96 -15.29 -18.89
C TYR A 292 -13.45 -15.22 -18.62
N MET A 293 -12.88 -16.23 -17.95
CA MET A 293 -11.44 -16.26 -17.62
C MET A 293 -10.55 -16.35 -18.87
N GLU A 294 -11.04 -16.96 -19.95
CA GLU A 294 -10.33 -17.09 -21.22
C GLU A 294 -10.47 -15.84 -22.11
N LEU A 295 -11.67 -15.23 -22.15
CA LEU A 295 -12.00 -14.17 -23.09
C LEU A 295 -11.88 -12.75 -22.51
N ASP A 296 -12.38 -12.52 -21.28
CA ASP A 296 -12.59 -11.18 -20.74
C ASP A 296 -11.64 -10.82 -19.58
N PHE A 297 -11.16 -11.82 -18.83
CA PHE A 297 -10.30 -11.59 -17.67
C PHE A 297 -8.96 -10.92 -18.00
N PRO A 298 -8.25 -11.24 -19.11
CA PRO A 298 -7.02 -10.52 -19.48
C PRO A 298 -7.24 -9.01 -19.65
N ASP A 299 -8.30 -8.62 -20.37
CA ASP A 299 -8.66 -7.21 -20.61
C ASP A 299 -9.11 -6.54 -19.30
N THR A 300 -9.84 -7.27 -18.46
CA THR A 300 -10.24 -6.80 -17.12
C THR A 300 -9.02 -6.53 -16.24
N LEU A 301 -8.01 -7.40 -16.25
CA LEU A 301 -6.75 -7.21 -15.52
C LEU A 301 -5.98 -5.99 -16.04
N GLU A 302 -5.85 -5.86 -17.36
CA GLU A 302 -5.15 -4.74 -17.99
C GLU A 302 -5.85 -3.41 -17.65
N PHE A 303 -7.17 -3.34 -17.82
CA PHE A 303 -7.97 -2.17 -17.48
C PHE A 303 -7.91 -1.84 -15.98
N ALA A 304 -8.05 -2.85 -15.12
CA ALA A 304 -7.99 -2.65 -13.67
C ALA A 304 -6.64 -2.08 -13.24
N THR A 305 -5.56 -2.48 -13.91
CA THR A 305 -4.21 -2.07 -13.58
C THR A 305 -3.87 -0.68 -14.13
N SER A 306 -4.11 -0.46 -15.43
CA SER A 306 -3.87 0.83 -16.11
C SER A 306 -4.69 1.96 -15.50
N SER A 307 -6.01 1.76 -15.31
CA SER A 307 -6.87 2.81 -14.74
C SER A 307 -6.50 3.22 -13.31
N VAL A 308 -5.91 2.30 -12.53
CA VAL A 308 -5.41 2.61 -11.18
C VAL A 308 -4.11 3.39 -11.27
N ALA A 309 -3.19 2.96 -12.13
CA ALA A 309 -1.91 3.63 -12.37
C ALA A 309 -2.12 5.07 -12.85
N GLU A 310 -2.97 5.29 -13.86
CA GLU A 310 -3.33 6.61 -14.39
C GLU A 310 -3.87 7.53 -13.29
N ALA A 311 -4.77 7.03 -12.44
CA ALA A 311 -5.33 7.83 -11.35
C ALA A 311 -4.28 8.28 -10.31
N TRP A 312 -3.22 7.49 -10.11
CA TRP A 312 -2.10 7.86 -9.26
C TRP A 312 -1.18 8.88 -9.94
N GLU A 313 -0.95 8.76 -11.25
CA GLU A 313 -0.19 9.73 -12.04
C GLU A 313 -0.89 11.09 -12.11
N GLU A 314 -2.17 11.10 -12.46
CA GLU A 314 -3.00 12.31 -12.53
C GLU A 314 -3.02 13.06 -11.19
N ALA A 315 -2.99 12.35 -10.07
CA ALA A 315 -2.99 12.98 -8.77
C ALA A 315 -1.72 13.80 -8.48
N ASN A 316 -0.59 13.49 -9.13
CA ASN A 316 0.66 14.23 -9.00
C ASN A 316 0.73 15.50 -9.86
N LEU A 317 -0.24 15.72 -10.75
CA LEU A 317 -0.36 16.95 -11.51
C LEU A 317 -0.77 18.13 -10.62
N GLU A 318 -0.36 19.34 -10.99
CA GLU A 318 -0.66 20.55 -10.21
C GLU A 318 -2.17 20.84 -10.13
N ASP A 319 -2.93 20.46 -11.15
CA ASP A 319 -4.38 20.67 -11.22
C ASP A 319 -5.15 19.80 -10.22
N ALA A 320 -4.59 18.67 -9.79
CA ALA A 320 -5.17 17.85 -8.74
C ALA A 320 -5.15 18.54 -7.37
N ILE A 321 -4.25 19.51 -7.16
CA ILE A 321 -4.06 20.21 -5.89
C ILE A 321 -5.18 21.22 -5.64
N VAL A 322 -5.67 21.27 -4.40
CA VAL A 322 -6.52 22.37 -3.97
C VAL A 322 -5.68 23.60 -3.70
N ILE A 323 -5.89 24.60 -4.56
CA ILE A 323 -5.32 25.94 -4.47
C ILE A 323 -6.48 26.93 -4.29
N PRO A 324 -6.52 27.69 -3.17
CA PRO A 324 -7.45 28.79 -2.99
C PRO A 324 -7.29 29.81 -4.12
N GLN A 325 -8.41 30.15 -4.77
CA GLN A 325 -8.52 31.21 -5.77
C GLN A 325 -8.46 32.62 -5.15
N LYS A 326 -8.78 32.73 -3.86
CA LYS A 326 -8.72 33.97 -3.11
C LYS A 326 -7.65 33.93 -2.02
N PRO A 327 -6.94 35.05 -1.78
CA PRO A 327 -5.99 35.16 -0.68
C PRO A 327 -6.65 34.85 0.66
N ARG A 328 -5.84 34.37 1.60
CA ARG A 328 -6.31 34.09 2.96
C ARG A 328 -6.87 35.35 3.61
N VAL A 329 -8.11 35.24 4.11
CA VAL A 329 -8.73 36.28 4.95
C VAL A 329 -7.93 36.44 6.23
N ALA A 330 -7.60 37.68 6.58
CA ALA A 330 -6.86 38.00 7.80
C ALA A 330 -7.62 37.52 9.05
N ASP A 331 -6.89 36.91 9.99
CA ASP A 331 -7.45 36.46 11.26
C ASP A 331 -7.80 37.67 12.14
N THR A 332 -9.10 37.96 12.22
CA THR A 332 -9.70 39.08 12.95
C THR A 332 -10.88 38.57 13.77
N PRO A 333 -11.27 39.24 14.87
CA PRO A 333 -12.49 38.90 15.61
C PRO A 333 -13.72 38.77 14.70
N GLU A 334 -13.86 39.65 13.70
CA GLU A 334 -14.97 39.66 12.75
C GLU A 334 -14.95 38.44 11.83
N SER A 335 -13.77 38.05 11.33
CA SER A 335 -13.59 36.82 10.53
C SER A 335 -13.97 35.58 11.33
N ARG A 336 -13.49 35.49 12.58
CA ARG A 336 -13.82 34.38 13.48
C ARG A 336 -15.32 34.31 13.80
N GLU A 337 -15.99 35.44 13.98
CA GLU A 337 -17.44 35.47 14.19
C GLU A 337 -18.22 35.01 12.95
N ARG A 338 -17.79 35.39 11.73
CA ARG A 338 -18.37 34.85 10.49
C ARG A 338 -18.16 33.33 10.39
N GLY A 339 -16.96 32.85 10.70
CA GLY A 339 -16.65 31.43 10.75
C GLY A 339 -17.51 30.67 11.77
N ARG A 340 -17.71 31.23 12.97
CA ARG A 340 -18.58 30.66 14.01
C ARG A 340 -20.03 30.55 13.56
N LYS A 341 -20.56 31.60 12.90
CA LYS A 341 -21.92 31.57 12.34
C LYS A 341 -22.05 30.48 11.27
N LEU A 342 -21.06 30.35 10.39
CA LEU A 342 -21.03 29.27 9.41
C LEU A 342 -20.98 27.90 10.08
N TYR A 343 -20.17 27.70 11.12
CA TYR A 343 -20.04 26.43 11.84
C TYR A 343 -21.36 25.95 12.47
N LEU A 344 -22.16 26.88 12.99
CA LEU A 344 -23.47 26.60 13.60
C LEU A 344 -24.62 26.58 12.59
N SER A 345 -24.36 26.88 11.32
CA SER A 345 -25.39 27.04 10.30
C SER A 345 -25.92 25.69 9.79
N GLN A 346 -27.13 25.73 9.22
CA GLN A 346 -27.69 24.61 8.46
C GLN A 346 -26.97 24.37 7.12
N LYS A 347 -26.15 25.33 6.65
CA LYS A 347 -25.36 25.21 5.41
C LYS A 347 -24.25 24.18 5.58
N THR A 348 -23.56 24.20 6.73
CA THR A 348 -22.39 23.33 6.98
C THR A 348 -22.68 22.18 7.93
N LYS A 349 -23.65 22.37 8.86
CA LYS A 349 -24.03 21.41 9.89
C LYS A 349 -22.85 20.86 10.70
N CYS A 350 -21.73 21.57 10.83
CA CYS A 350 -20.53 21.07 11.52
C CYS A 350 -20.84 20.62 12.96
N ALA A 351 -21.72 21.34 13.65
CA ALA A 351 -22.14 21.05 15.02
C ALA A 351 -22.89 19.72 15.19
N SER A 352 -23.45 19.11 14.13
CA SER A 352 -24.12 17.80 14.25
C SER A 352 -23.13 16.69 14.61
N CYS A 353 -21.88 16.78 14.16
CA CYS A 353 -20.81 15.84 14.46
C CYS A 353 -19.88 16.39 15.55
N HIS A 354 -19.42 17.63 15.40
CA HIS A 354 -18.43 18.22 16.31
C HIS A 354 -19.05 18.84 17.59
N GLY A 355 -20.38 18.95 17.67
CA GLY A 355 -21.09 19.59 18.78
C GLY A 355 -21.07 21.13 18.68
N PRO A 356 -22.02 21.85 19.31
CA PRO A 356 -22.08 23.31 19.23
C PRO A 356 -20.85 23.99 19.85
N GLN A 357 -20.17 23.36 20.80
CA GLN A 357 -18.91 23.83 21.39
C GLN A 357 -17.66 23.25 20.74
N ALA A 358 -17.78 22.51 19.62
CA ALA A 358 -16.66 21.91 18.89
C ALA A 358 -15.82 20.88 19.68
N ARG A 359 -16.46 20.18 20.64
CA ARG A 359 -15.83 19.18 21.52
C ARG A 359 -15.88 17.74 20.97
N GLY A 360 -16.40 17.54 19.76
CA GLY A 360 -16.50 16.22 19.14
C GLY A 360 -17.63 15.35 19.69
N ASN A 361 -18.65 15.98 20.28
CA ASN A 361 -19.76 15.33 20.98
C ASN A 361 -21.13 15.70 20.39
N GLY A 362 -21.21 15.91 19.07
CA GLY A 362 -22.45 16.19 18.38
C GLY A 362 -23.42 15.02 18.40
N THR A 363 -24.70 15.26 18.09
CA THR A 363 -25.75 14.23 18.15
C THR A 363 -25.45 13.03 17.24
N ALA A 364 -24.76 13.23 16.11
CA ALA A 364 -24.39 12.17 15.19
C ALA A 364 -23.48 11.09 15.81
N THR A 365 -22.82 11.39 16.94
CA THR A 365 -22.01 10.39 17.67
C THR A 365 -22.86 9.40 18.47
N GLN A 366 -24.17 9.63 18.57
CA GLN A 366 -25.10 8.79 19.34
C GLN A 366 -25.90 7.82 18.47
N ASP A 367 -25.77 7.94 17.14
CA ASP A 367 -26.50 7.15 16.16
C ASP A 367 -25.77 5.83 15.86
N PHE A 368 -26.54 4.82 15.48
CA PHE A 368 -26.03 3.59 14.87
C PHE A 368 -25.99 3.78 13.35
N TRP A 369 -24.80 3.98 12.81
CA TRP A 369 -24.59 4.24 11.40
C TRP A 369 -24.69 2.97 10.56
N THR A 370 -25.09 3.12 9.30
CA THR A 370 -25.12 2.00 8.34
C THR A 370 -23.73 1.78 7.76
N ASN A 371 -23.30 0.53 7.76
CA ASN A 371 -22.11 0.08 7.06
C ASN A 371 -22.36 0.13 5.55
N PRO A 372 -21.60 0.93 4.77
CA PRO A 372 -21.81 1.03 3.34
C PRO A 372 -21.49 -0.26 2.57
N ALA A 373 -20.72 -1.19 3.15
CA ALA A 373 -20.36 -2.45 2.50
C ALA A 373 -21.44 -3.54 2.68
N THR A 374 -22.10 -3.59 3.84
CA THR A 374 -23.11 -4.63 4.15
C THR A 374 -24.55 -4.11 4.15
N ASN A 375 -24.74 -2.79 4.12
CA ASN A 375 -26.02 -2.11 4.32
C ASN A 375 -26.69 -2.38 5.68
N GLU A 376 -25.97 -2.99 6.62
CA GLU A 376 -26.42 -3.22 7.99
C GLU A 376 -25.94 -2.13 8.94
N LYS A 377 -26.61 -1.94 10.08
CA LYS A 377 -26.12 -1.00 11.10
C LYS A 377 -24.93 -1.58 11.86
N TYR A 378 -23.93 -0.74 12.15
CA TYR A 378 -22.87 -1.08 13.09
C TYR A 378 -23.45 -1.40 14.47
N SER A 379 -22.83 -2.33 15.19
CA SER A 379 -23.19 -2.69 16.55
C SER A 379 -22.77 -1.63 17.58
N GLU A 380 -21.78 -0.80 17.24
CA GLU A 380 -21.30 0.31 18.05
C GLU A 380 -21.88 1.65 17.57
N ARG A 381 -22.21 2.54 18.52
CA ARG A 381 -22.68 3.89 18.20
C ARG A 381 -21.52 4.77 17.76
N GLY A 382 -21.82 5.68 16.84
CA GLY A 382 -20.90 6.71 16.40
C GLY A 382 -20.54 6.61 14.93
N LEU A 383 -19.72 7.56 14.51
CA LEU A 383 -19.29 7.68 13.13
C LEU A 383 -18.22 6.62 12.83
N HIS A 384 -18.30 6.02 11.65
CA HIS A 384 -17.33 5.03 11.19
C HIS A 384 -16.66 5.51 9.91
N ASP A 385 -15.41 5.10 9.70
CA ASP A 385 -14.74 5.27 8.42
C ASP A 385 -15.07 4.14 7.44
N ILE A 386 -14.67 4.27 6.17
CA ILE A 386 -14.99 3.27 5.13
C ILE A 386 -14.35 1.89 5.37
N TRP A 387 -13.42 1.81 6.33
CA TRP A 387 -12.80 0.56 6.78
C TRP A 387 -13.55 -0.04 7.99
N GLY A 388 -14.70 0.52 8.37
CA GLY A 388 -15.51 0.06 9.48
C GLY A 388 -14.98 0.43 10.85
N ASN A 389 -14.00 1.33 10.96
CA ASN A 389 -13.44 1.70 12.26
C ASN A 389 -14.19 2.89 12.87
N LEU A 390 -14.45 2.82 14.17
CA LEU A 390 -14.99 3.94 14.93
C LEU A 390 -14.09 5.17 14.80
N LEU A 391 -14.69 6.30 14.41
CA LEU A 391 -14.00 7.55 14.10
C LEU A 391 -14.69 8.72 14.81
N PRO A 392 -14.43 8.92 16.11
CA PRO A 392 -15.00 10.04 16.83
C PRO A 392 -14.50 11.38 16.25
N PRO A 393 -15.38 12.36 16.02
CA PRO A 393 -14.98 13.71 15.65
C PRO A 393 -14.03 14.28 16.70
N ARG A 394 -13.02 15.02 16.27
CA ARG A 394 -12.02 15.56 17.20
C ARG A 394 -12.63 16.70 18.02
N ASP A 395 -12.24 16.72 19.30
CA ASP A 395 -12.28 17.92 20.12
C ASP A 395 -11.29 18.95 19.54
N LEU A 396 -11.85 19.99 18.93
CA LEU A 396 -11.09 21.03 18.22
C LEU A 396 -10.39 21.98 19.19
N HIS A 397 -10.74 21.99 20.49
CA HIS A 397 -10.04 22.76 21.52
C HIS A 397 -8.66 22.20 21.85
N ARG A 398 -8.37 20.94 21.49
CA ARG A 398 -7.06 20.33 21.78
C ARG A 398 -5.93 20.89 20.93
N GLY A 399 -6.22 21.57 19.83
CA GLY A 399 -5.21 22.09 18.89
C GLY A 399 -4.37 21.01 18.18
N ILE A 400 -4.84 19.75 18.19
CA ILE A 400 -4.19 18.60 17.53
C ILE A 400 -4.90 18.32 16.20
N TYR A 401 -4.37 18.88 15.12
CA TYR A 401 -4.85 18.66 13.75
C TYR A 401 -3.98 17.61 13.05
N ARG A 402 -4.55 16.41 12.87
CA ARG A 402 -3.85 15.25 12.30
C ARG A 402 -3.38 15.44 10.85
N GLY A 403 -4.02 16.33 10.10
CA GLY A 403 -3.72 16.60 8.71
C GLY A 403 -2.73 17.76 8.46
N GLY A 404 -2.12 18.31 9.52
CA GLY A 404 -1.29 19.51 9.48
C GLY A 404 -1.92 20.69 10.23
N ARG A 405 -1.10 21.61 10.77
CA ARG A 405 -1.55 22.79 11.53
C ARG A 405 -1.39 24.10 10.77
N ARG A 406 -0.93 24.06 9.51
CA ARG A 406 -0.90 25.28 8.70
C ARG A 406 -2.34 25.63 8.32
N PRO A 407 -2.68 26.91 8.23
CA PRO A 407 -4.01 27.35 7.79
C PRO A 407 -4.47 26.69 6.48
N ILE A 408 -3.55 26.52 5.53
CA ILE A 408 -3.83 25.84 4.26
C ILE A 408 -4.16 24.35 4.42
N ASP A 409 -3.62 23.67 5.45
CA ASP A 409 -3.94 22.27 5.72
C ASP A 409 -5.39 22.14 6.21
N THR A 410 -5.81 23.04 7.12
CA THR A 410 -7.20 23.12 7.59
C THR A 410 -8.15 23.50 6.44
N TYR A 411 -7.76 24.47 5.61
CA TYR A 411 -8.51 24.86 4.42
C TYR A 411 -8.76 23.65 3.52
N ARG A 412 -7.72 22.87 3.23
CA ARG A 412 -7.81 21.67 2.37
C ARG A 412 -8.71 20.58 2.97
N ARG A 413 -8.75 20.44 4.30
CA ARG A 413 -9.69 19.51 4.96
C ARG A 413 -11.15 19.97 4.87
N LEU A 414 -11.40 21.27 4.90
CA LEU A 414 -12.75 21.79 4.69
C LEU A 414 -13.14 21.71 3.21
N TYR A 415 -12.23 22.08 2.30
CA TYR A 415 -12.49 22.05 0.86
C TYR A 415 -12.73 20.63 0.35
N SER A 416 -11.81 19.70 0.63
CA SER A 416 -11.85 18.33 0.09
C SER A 416 -12.58 17.32 0.99
N GLY A 417 -12.95 17.72 2.20
CA GLY A 417 -13.33 16.78 3.24
C GLY A 417 -12.14 15.95 3.74
N ILE A 418 -12.45 14.92 4.52
CA ILE A 418 -11.45 13.92 4.92
C ILE A 418 -11.84 12.60 4.26
N LYS A 419 -11.09 12.20 3.23
CA LYS A 419 -11.39 11.05 2.38
C LYS A 419 -11.53 9.76 3.20
N GLY A 420 -12.53 8.96 2.84
CA GLY A 420 -12.87 7.73 3.56
C GLY A 420 -13.51 7.95 4.94
N THR A 421 -13.97 9.16 5.25
CA THR A 421 -14.65 9.47 6.52
C THR A 421 -15.96 10.22 6.26
N PRO A 422 -16.87 10.31 7.25
CA PRO A 422 -18.08 11.10 7.10
C PRO A 422 -17.88 12.62 7.07
N MET A 423 -16.65 13.14 7.18
CA MET A 423 -16.37 14.58 7.09
C MET A 423 -16.40 15.01 5.62
N PRO A 424 -17.46 15.74 5.17
CA PRO A 424 -17.70 16.00 3.77
C PRO A 424 -16.82 17.13 3.23
N ALA A 425 -16.76 17.22 1.91
CA ALA A 425 -16.18 18.34 1.18
C ALA A 425 -17.13 19.55 1.18
N PHE A 426 -16.59 20.74 1.40
CA PHE A 426 -17.30 22.01 1.30
C PHE A 426 -16.84 22.87 0.11
N GLY A 427 -15.83 22.41 -0.64
CA GLY A 427 -15.43 23.03 -1.90
C GLY A 427 -16.62 23.08 -2.87
N GLY A 428 -16.85 24.23 -3.50
CA GLY A 428 -17.98 24.47 -4.39
C GLY A 428 -19.30 24.84 -3.69
N SER A 429 -19.48 24.49 -2.41
CA SER A 429 -20.66 24.92 -1.62
C SER A 429 -20.38 26.14 -0.74
N LEU A 430 -19.12 26.33 -0.34
CA LEU A 430 -18.60 27.53 0.33
C LEU A 430 -17.65 28.28 -0.60
N THR A 431 -17.64 29.61 -0.49
CA THR A 431 -16.60 30.43 -1.13
C THR A 431 -15.28 30.32 -0.38
N ASP A 432 -14.18 30.69 -1.02
CA ASP A 432 -12.85 30.71 -0.39
C ASP A 432 -12.81 31.61 0.84
N GLU A 433 -13.47 32.77 0.81
CA GLU A 433 -13.56 33.67 1.97
C GLU A 433 -14.33 33.03 3.12
N GLU A 434 -15.44 32.34 2.84
CA GLU A 434 -16.21 31.59 3.85
C GLU A 434 -15.37 30.45 4.46
N LEU A 435 -14.60 29.74 3.64
CA LEU A 435 -13.67 28.71 4.08
C LEU A 435 -12.56 29.30 4.95
N TRP A 436 -11.99 30.46 4.58
CA TRP A 436 -10.97 31.12 5.38
C TRP A 436 -11.50 31.66 6.71
N ASP A 437 -12.72 32.18 6.73
CA ASP A 437 -13.41 32.56 7.97
C ASP A 437 -13.61 31.34 8.89
N MET A 438 -14.03 30.20 8.33
CA MET A 438 -14.13 28.93 9.05
C MET A 438 -12.77 28.47 9.60
N VAL A 439 -11.70 28.56 8.79
CA VAL A 439 -10.33 28.21 9.22
C VAL A 439 -9.91 29.07 10.41
N ASN A 440 -10.11 30.39 10.34
CA ASN A 440 -9.74 31.31 11.41
C ASN A 440 -10.52 30.99 12.70
N TYR A 441 -11.82 30.70 12.60
CA TYR A 441 -12.63 30.26 13.74
C TYR A 441 -12.14 28.94 14.34
N VAL A 442 -11.99 27.89 13.52
CA VAL A 442 -11.58 26.56 14.00
C VAL A 442 -10.20 26.60 14.67
N MET A 443 -9.28 27.40 14.13
CA MET A 443 -7.93 27.56 14.68
C MET A 443 -7.88 28.45 15.92
N SER A 444 -8.91 29.25 16.20
CA SER A 444 -8.97 30.06 17.43
C SER A 444 -9.47 29.26 18.64
N LEU A 445 -10.26 28.21 18.43
CA LEU A 445 -10.89 27.41 19.50
C LEU A 445 -9.92 26.98 20.62
N PRO A 446 -8.69 26.49 20.36
CA PRO A 446 -7.76 26.11 21.44
C PRO A 446 -7.38 27.24 22.42
N TYR A 447 -7.61 28.49 22.03
CA TYR A 447 -7.25 29.69 22.77
C TYR A 447 -8.46 30.41 23.38
N ASP A 448 -9.68 29.94 23.10
CA ASP A 448 -10.89 30.51 23.70
C ASP A 448 -10.94 30.11 25.18
N GLY A 449 -11.09 31.10 26.08
CA GLY A 449 -11.00 30.92 27.54
C GLY A 449 -12.11 30.07 28.19
N ASN A 450 -13.04 29.52 27.40
CA ASN A 450 -14.13 28.66 27.87
C ASN A 450 -13.70 27.18 27.89
N ARG A 451 -12.70 26.84 28.71
CA ARG A 451 -12.30 25.45 28.97
C ARG A 451 -13.33 24.74 29.85
#